data_AF-A0A2J6TVT1-F1
#
_entry.id   AF-A0A2J6TVT1-F1
#
_cell.length_a   1.000
_cell.length_b   1.000
_cell.length_c   1.000
_cell.angle_alpha   90.00
_cell.angle_beta   90.00
_cell.angle_gamma   90.00
#
_symmetry.space_group_name_H-M   'P 1'
#
loop_
_entity.id
_entity.type
_entity.pdbx_description
1 polymer ?
#
loop_
_entity_poly.entity_id
_entity_poly.type
_entity_poly.pdbx_seq_one_letter_code
_entity_poly.pdbx_strand_id
1 'polypeptide(L)'
;MAPRKPKPDDDASSNTSELPPVLKPKNEKAKVTKPKAEKAKSDKPKVEKPKAVKKEKVEKDGEAAGKKEVKADGAKKEGDGKKVGEKEKVKAVNGEEAIEIMARYLKEQNRPYSATEVSANLHGKVTKTVADKLLKEMEQNGQIVGKATKKDGGGQWVFWGLQASDTLSPEQLASMDEQINTLKSSIPSLKTTQRNLTLKLNTLLSAPTTAALHTLISSIQQENKLKAEKLREFKEGAVKMVTKEEVSKVGREVKEWAVKRKKRMDAFKGLEAMLMQGPWSKEELWEKAGVEEDCYVPPSERQLLTPKY
;
A
#
# COMPACT_ATOMS: atom_id res chain seq x y z
N MET A 1 -82.10 -6.37 4.12
CA MET A 1 -80.90 -7.00 3.54
C MET A 1 -80.61 -6.26 2.24
N ALA A 2 -79.83 -5.17 2.32
CA ALA A 2 -79.56 -4.27 1.20
C ALA A 2 -78.26 -4.67 0.51
N PRO A 3 -78.25 -5.03 -0.79
CA PRO A 3 -77.04 -5.38 -1.51
C PRO A 3 -76.56 -4.25 -2.44
N ARG A 4 -75.28 -3.91 -2.23
CA ARG A 4 -74.22 -3.62 -3.22
C ARG A 4 -74.45 -2.52 -4.27
N LYS A 5 -73.71 -1.42 -4.07
CA LYS A 5 -73.30 -0.45 -5.11
C LYS A 5 -72.27 -1.06 -6.08
N PRO A 6 -72.28 -0.72 -7.37
CA PRO A 6 -71.15 -0.90 -8.29
C PRO A 6 -70.20 0.32 -8.32
N LYS A 7 -68.92 0.06 -8.62
CA LYS A 7 -67.78 0.99 -8.90
C LYS A 7 -67.83 1.51 -10.36
N PRO A 8 -66.77 2.17 -10.89
CA PRO A 8 -66.12 3.44 -10.51
C PRO A 8 -66.09 4.41 -11.73
N ASP A 9 -65.93 5.72 -11.51
CA ASP A 9 -65.52 6.64 -12.58
C ASP A 9 -64.34 7.52 -12.12
N ASP A 10 -63.61 7.92 -13.14
CA ASP A 10 -62.20 8.31 -13.25
C ASP A 10 -61.78 9.67 -12.65
N ASP A 11 -60.46 9.71 -12.44
CA ASP A 11 -59.52 10.81 -12.65
C ASP A 11 -59.46 12.06 -11.76
N ALA A 12 -58.31 12.12 -11.06
CA ALA A 12 -57.23 13.09 -11.31
C ALA A 12 -56.83 14.03 -10.15
N SER A 13 -55.54 13.89 -9.81
CA SER A 13 -54.64 14.88 -9.22
C SER A 13 -54.69 15.11 -7.70
N SER A 14 -53.95 14.26 -6.98
CA SER A 14 -53.27 14.66 -5.73
C SER A 14 -51.76 14.78 -5.98
N ASN A 15 -51.28 16.00 -5.84
CA ASN A 15 -49.90 16.43 -5.98
C ASN A 15 -49.13 16.07 -4.69
N THR A 16 -48.32 15.01 -4.72
CA THR A 16 -47.38 14.68 -3.64
C THR A 16 -46.06 15.41 -3.88
N SER A 17 -45.74 16.36 -2.99
CA SER A 17 -44.47 17.08 -2.95
C SER A 17 -43.34 16.11 -2.61
N GLU A 18 -42.50 15.79 -3.60
CA GLU A 18 -41.24 15.07 -3.44
C GLU A 18 -40.13 16.02 -2.97
N LEU A 19 -39.44 15.63 -1.89
CA LEU A 19 -38.22 16.29 -1.40
C LEU A 19 -37.04 16.02 -2.36
N PRO A 20 -36.14 17.00 -2.59
CA PRO A 20 -35.10 16.86 -3.61
C PRO A 20 -34.01 15.84 -3.25
N PRO A 21 -33.40 15.18 -4.25
CA PRO A 21 -32.44 14.09 -4.04
C PRO A 21 -31.07 14.60 -3.57
N VAL A 22 -30.56 13.97 -2.50
CA VAL A 22 -29.21 14.15 -1.98
C VAL A 22 -28.17 13.75 -3.04
N LEU A 23 -27.36 14.71 -3.46
CA LEU A 23 -26.25 14.52 -4.39
C LEU A 23 -25.16 13.64 -3.75
N LYS A 24 -24.99 12.42 -4.27
CA LYS A 24 -23.83 11.56 -3.99
C LYS A 24 -22.63 12.01 -4.84
N PRO A 25 -21.41 12.15 -4.28
CA PRO A 25 -20.22 12.44 -5.07
C PRO A 25 -19.87 11.23 -5.96
N LYS A 26 -19.99 11.40 -7.28
CA LYS A 26 -19.49 10.46 -8.28
C LYS A 26 -17.97 10.52 -8.32
N ASN A 27 -17.30 9.46 -7.86
CA ASN A 27 -15.89 9.21 -8.20
C ASN A 27 -15.85 8.20 -9.36
N GLU A 28 -16.03 8.70 -10.59
CA GLU A 28 -15.79 7.93 -11.80
C GLU A 28 -14.29 7.94 -12.10
N LYS A 29 -13.59 6.85 -11.74
CA LYS A 29 -12.30 6.52 -12.34
C LYS A 29 -12.55 5.99 -13.75
N ALA A 30 -12.57 6.89 -14.73
CA ALA A 30 -12.54 6.53 -16.14
C ALA A 30 -11.18 5.91 -16.49
N LYS A 31 -11.23 4.64 -16.91
CA LYS A 31 -10.20 3.87 -17.56
C LYS A 31 -9.99 4.42 -18.97
N VAL A 32 -8.90 5.15 -19.21
CA VAL A 32 -8.48 5.52 -20.57
C VAL A 32 -7.58 4.42 -21.14
N THR A 33 -8.13 3.76 -22.14
CA THR A 33 -7.48 2.88 -23.11
C THR A 33 -6.51 3.68 -23.99
N LYS A 34 -5.28 3.19 -24.16
CA LYS A 34 -4.33 3.66 -25.19
C LYS A 34 -4.47 2.78 -26.45
N PRO A 35 -4.59 3.35 -27.65
CA PRO A 35 -4.49 2.60 -28.89
C PRO A 35 -3.02 2.34 -29.28
N LYS A 36 -2.84 1.31 -30.10
CA LYS A 36 -1.59 0.73 -30.60
C LYS A 36 -1.40 1.09 -32.08
N ALA A 37 -0.19 1.46 -32.47
CA ALA A 37 0.41 1.31 -33.82
C ALA A 37 1.93 1.23 -33.58
N GLU A 38 2.58 0.06 -33.68
CA GLU A 38 3.23 -0.54 -34.88
C GLU A 38 4.15 0.42 -35.65
N LYS A 39 5.32 0.05 -36.19
CA LYS A 39 6.40 -0.93 -35.92
C LYS A 39 7.45 -0.58 -36.99
N ALA A 40 8.74 -0.41 -36.64
CA ALA A 40 9.84 -0.49 -37.59
C ALA A 40 10.95 -1.36 -36.98
N LYS A 41 11.46 -2.28 -37.80
CA LYS A 41 12.26 -3.46 -37.47
C LYS A 41 13.76 -3.13 -37.43
N SER A 42 14.51 -3.87 -36.61
CA SER A 42 15.75 -4.55 -37.03
C SER A 42 16.04 -5.74 -36.11
N ASP A 43 16.81 -6.68 -36.64
CA ASP A 43 16.66 -8.13 -36.51
C ASP A 43 17.29 -8.84 -35.28
N LYS A 44 16.74 -10.03 -35.03
CA LYS A 44 17.12 -11.07 -34.06
C LYS A 44 18.22 -11.98 -34.67
N PRO A 45 18.93 -12.80 -33.88
CA PRO A 45 18.46 -14.20 -33.70
C PRO A 45 18.81 -14.78 -32.31
N LYS A 46 18.32 -15.93 -31.81
CA LYS A 46 17.11 -16.76 -31.96
C LYS A 46 17.24 -17.91 -30.91
N VAL A 47 16.11 -18.44 -30.42
CA VAL A 47 15.89 -19.79 -29.78
C VAL A 47 16.49 -20.02 -28.38
N GLU A 48 15.75 -20.11 -27.25
CA GLU A 48 14.66 -20.98 -26.73
C GLU A 48 15.13 -22.01 -25.66
N LYS A 49 14.24 -22.15 -24.65
CA LYS A 49 14.12 -23.08 -23.50
C LYS A 49 14.27 -24.58 -23.88
N PRO A 50 14.41 -25.59 -22.96
CA PRO A 50 13.68 -25.72 -21.68
C PRO A 50 14.33 -26.54 -20.52
N LYS A 51 13.48 -26.76 -19.50
CA LYS A 51 13.59 -27.45 -18.21
C LYS A 51 13.91 -28.97 -18.25
N ALA A 52 14.46 -29.41 -17.11
CA ALA A 52 14.13 -30.61 -16.30
C ALA A 52 14.81 -31.98 -16.54
N VAL A 53 15.66 -32.33 -15.54
CA VAL A 53 15.63 -33.54 -14.67
C VAL A 53 16.09 -34.91 -15.23
N LYS A 54 17.03 -35.49 -14.45
CA LYS A 54 17.29 -36.90 -14.08
C LYS A 54 18.44 -37.68 -14.78
N LYS A 55 19.25 -38.29 -13.87
CA LYS A 55 19.93 -39.60 -13.86
C LYS A 55 21.46 -39.66 -13.97
N GLU A 56 22.00 -40.26 -12.89
CA GLU A 56 23.02 -41.33 -12.84
C GLU A 56 24.50 -41.03 -13.19
N LYS A 57 25.31 -40.96 -12.12
CA LYS A 57 26.36 -41.91 -11.68
C LYS A 57 27.41 -42.45 -12.68
N VAL A 58 28.66 -42.53 -12.18
CA VAL A 58 29.80 -43.43 -12.52
C VAL A 58 30.83 -42.83 -13.51
N GLU A 59 31.95 -42.29 -12.99
CA GLU A 59 33.35 -42.84 -12.90
C GLU A 59 34.21 -42.47 -14.14
N LYS A 60 35.33 -41.76 -13.95
CA LYS A 60 36.75 -42.22 -13.73
C LYS A 60 37.36 -42.66 -15.07
N ASP A 61 38.39 -41.99 -15.60
CA ASP A 61 39.83 -42.10 -15.30
C ASP A 61 40.54 -40.79 -15.72
N GLY A 62 41.70 -40.35 -15.23
CA GLY A 62 42.78 -40.99 -14.49
C GLY A 62 44.09 -40.85 -15.28
N GLU A 63 45.03 -40.00 -14.83
CA GLU A 63 46.50 -40.21 -14.91
C GLU A 63 47.26 -39.09 -14.17
N ALA A 64 48.54 -39.29 -13.85
CA ALA A 64 49.09 -39.74 -12.58
C ALA A 64 50.54 -39.22 -12.49
N ALA A 65 50.99 -38.82 -11.28
CA ALA A 65 52.38 -38.83 -10.76
C ALA A 65 52.42 -37.93 -9.49
N GLY A 66 53.00 -38.25 -8.33
CA GLY A 66 53.70 -39.42 -7.83
C GLY A 66 54.53 -39.03 -6.58
N LYS A 67 54.09 -39.49 -5.37
CA LYS A 67 54.81 -39.84 -4.10
C LYS A 67 55.71 -38.76 -3.40
N LYS A 68 55.79 -38.62 -2.06
CA LYS A 68 55.47 -39.49 -0.90
C LYS A 68 55.41 -38.68 0.44
N GLU A 69 54.42 -39.00 1.31
CA GLU A 69 54.46 -39.18 2.81
C GLU A 69 54.68 -37.96 3.78
N VAL A 70 53.99 -37.71 4.92
CA VAL A 70 52.91 -38.32 5.77
C VAL A 70 52.28 -37.26 6.73
N LYS A 71 51.00 -37.48 7.11
CA LYS A 71 50.22 -37.10 8.35
C LYS A 71 49.24 -35.89 8.34
N ALA A 72 47.96 -36.24 8.13
CA ALA A 72 46.72 -35.54 8.53
C ALA A 72 46.44 -35.74 10.05
N ASP A 73 45.56 -35.03 10.77
CA ASP A 73 44.25 -34.40 10.54
C ASP A 73 44.13 -33.23 11.54
N GLY A 74 43.31 -32.18 11.44
CA GLY A 74 42.11 -31.93 10.64
C GLY A 74 41.36 -30.79 11.35
N ALA A 75 41.30 -29.64 10.68
CA ALA A 75 40.70 -28.40 11.16
C ALA A 75 39.18 -28.36 10.97
N LYS A 76 38.48 -27.51 11.76
CA LYS A 76 37.24 -26.88 11.26
C LYS A 76 37.00 -25.51 11.89
N LYS A 77 37.11 -24.47 11.06
CA LYS A 77 36.67 -23.10 11.32
C LYS A 77 35.53 -22.75 10.35
N GLU A 78 34.40 -22.43 10.97
CA GLU A 78 33.39 -21.39 10.69
C GLU A 78 33.09 -20.97 9.24
N GLY A 79 31.80 -21.03 8.90
CA GLY A 79 31.17 -20.32 7.80
C GLY A 79 29.76 -19.88 8.23
N ASP A 80 29.59 -18.56 8.22
CA ASP A 80 28.51 -17.70 8.73
C ASP A 80 27.10 -17.98 8.17
N GLY A 81 26.07 -17.80 9.01
CA GLY A 81 24.68 -18.04 8.65
C GLY A 81 23.65 -17.29 9.51
N LYS A 82 23.23 -16.13 8.99
CA LYS A 82 21.84 -15.62 8.94
C LYS A 82 21.10 -15.28 10.26
N LYS A 83 20.95 -13.97 10.45
CA LYS A 83 20.21 -13.21 11.48
C LYS A 83 18.68 -13.42 11.38
N VAL A 84 18.03 -13.87 12.46
CA VAL A 84 16.58 -13.78 12.71
C VAL A 84 16.30 -13.55 14.20
N GLY A 85 15.50 -12.53 14.51
CA GLY A 85 14.66 -12.47 15.71
C GLY A 85 15.33 -11.98 16.99
N GLU A 86 15.16 -10.70 17.29
CA GLU A 86 15.44 -10.08 18.59
C GLU A 86 14.59 -10.76 19.69
N LYS A 87 15.19 -11.72 20.40
CA LYS A 87 14.64 -12.24 21.64
C LYS A 87 15.01 -11.26 22.75
N GLU A 88 14.02 -10.49 23.18
CA GLU A 88 14.06 -9.79 24.46
C GLU A 88 14.52 -10.79 25.53
N LYS A 89 15.71 -10.59 26.11
CA LYS A 89 16.28 -11.49 27.11
C LYS A 89 15.47 -11.35 28.39
N VAL A 90 14.45 -12.19 28.54
CA VAL A 90 13.68 -12.29 29.77
C VAL A 90 14.63 -12.76 30.88
N LYS A 91 14.69 -12.00 31.97
CA LYS A 91 15.51 -12.34 33.14
C LYS A 91 15.03 -13.67 33.71
N ALA A 92 15.96 -14.59 33.94
CA ALA A 92 15.66 -15.86 34.57
C ALA A 92 15.32 -15.64 36.05
N VAL A 93 14.15 -16.11 36.45
CA VAL A 93 13.63 -16.05 37.81
C VAL A 93 13.91 -17.40 38.48
N ASN A 94 14.34 -17.38 39.74
CA ASN A 94 14.71 -18.56 40.50
C ASN A 94 14.01 -18.56 41.87
N GLY A 95 13.94 -19.75 42.49
CA GLY A 95 13.40 -19.91 43.85
C GLY A 95 11.88 -19.77 43.91
N GLU A 96 11.38 -19.10 44.94
CA GLU A 96 9.97 -19.04 45.30
C GLU A 96 9.11 -18.31 44.24
N GLU A 97 9.66 -17.28 43.60
CA GLU A 97 8.99 -16.58 42.49
C GLU A 97 8.82 -17.51 41.26
N ALA A 98 9.78 -18.40 41.01
CA ALA A 98 9.67 -19.39 39.93
C ALA A 98 8.62 -20.47 40.25
N ILE A 99 8.51 -20.89 41.53
CA ILE A 99 7.47 -21.80 42.00
C ILE A 99 6.09 -21.20 41.77
N GLU A 100 5.89 -19.94 42.16
CA GLU A 100 4.60 -19.26 42.00
C GLU A 100 4.19 -19.14 40.53
N ILE A 101 5.12 -18.74 39.65
CA ILE A 101 4.86 -18.61 38.21
C ILE A 101 4.47 -19.96 37.61
N MET A 102 5.18 -21.04 37.96
CA MET A 102 4.88 -22.38 37.46
C MET A 102 3.56 -22.92 38.01
N ALA A 103 3.28 -22.71 39.30
CA ALA A 103 2.02 -23.11 39.93
C ALA A 103 0.82 -22.41 39.27
N ARG A 104 0.93 -21.10 39.06
CA ARG A 104 -0.09 -20.29 38.36
C ARG A 104 -0.31 -20.82 36.94
N TYR A 105 0.77 -21.02 36.19
CA TYR A 105 0.70 -21.54 34.82
C TYR A 105 0.01 -22.91 34.75
N LEU A 106 0.40 -23.86 35.60
CA LEU A 106 -0.21 -25.20 35.62
C LEU A 106 -1.69 -25.16 36.01
N LYS A 107 -2.08 -24.24 36.91
CA LYS A 107 -3.48 -24.04 37.32
C LYS A 107 -4.33 -23.41 36.20
N GLU A 108 -3.82 -22.38 35.53
CA GLU A 108 -4.52 -21.70 34.43
C GLU A 108 -4.72 -22.61 33.21
N GLN A 109 -3.68 -23.36 32.84
CA GLN A 109 -3.75 -24.22 31.66
C GLN A 109 -4.48 -25.53 31.93
N ASN A 110 -4.47 -26.02 33.18
CA ASN A 110 -5.09 -27.28 33.61
C ASN A 110 -4.81 -28.45 32.64
N ARG A 111 -3.58 -28.53 32.15
CA ARG A 111 -3.10 -29.54 31.20
C ARG A 111 -1.82 -30.20 31.72
N PRO A 112 -1.61 -31.49 31.43
CA PRO A 112 -0.37 -32.17 31.78
C PRO A 112 0.79 -31.68 30.93
N TYR A 113 1.88 -31.24 31.57
CA TYR A 113 3.10 -30.77 30.92
C TYR A 113 4.35 -31.38 31.55
N SER A 114 5.39 -31.53 30.74
CA SER A 114 6.73 -31.86 31.21
C SER A 114 7.54 -30.62 31.59
N ALA A 115 8.61 -30.79 32.37
CA ALA A 115 9.49 -29.68 32.75
C ALA A 115 10.08 -28.91 31.55
N THR A 116 10.34 -29.61 30.43
CA THR A 116 10.82 -28.98 29.19
C THR A 116 9.74 -28.09 28.57
N GLU A 117 8.49 -28.55 28.54
CA GLU A 117 7.36 -27.79 28.01
C GLU A 117 7.01 -26.59 28.89
N VAL A 118 7.03 -26.75 30.22
CA VAL A 118 6.81 -25.64 31.16
C VAL A 118 7.85 -24.54 30.95
N SER A 119 9.15 -24.89 30.87
CA SER A 119 10.20 -23.91 30.61
C SER A 119 10.05 -23.21 29.24
N ALA A 120 9.66 -23.95 28.21
CA ALA A 120 9.43 -23.41 26.87
C ALA A 120 8.21 -22.48 26.81
N ASN A 121 7.09 -22.86 27.44
CA ASN A 121 5.84 -22.10 27.46
C ASN A 121 5.96 -20.84 28.34
N LEU A 122 6.81 -20.88 29.37
CA LEU A 122 7.18 -19.70 30.15
C LEU A 122 8.26 -18.84 29.47
N HIS A 123 8.60 -19.13 28.21
CA HIS A 123 9.57 -18.40 27.39
C HIS A 123 10.96 -18.26 28.05
N GLY A 124 11.39 -19.28 28.81
CA GLY A 124 12.68 -19.26 29.49
C GLY A 124 12.74 -18.38 30.74
N LYS A 125 11.61 -17.84 31.23
CA LYS A 125 11.52 -17.20 32.56
C LYS A 125 12.01 -18.12 33.66
N VAL A 126 11.70 -19.42 33.54
CA VAL A 126 12.26 -20.49 34.35
C VAL A 126 13.05 -21.39 33.42
N THR A 127 14.34 -21.59 33.69
CA THR A 127 15.20 -22.45 32.86
C THR A 127 14.81 -23.92 33.02
N LYS A 128 15.09 -24.76 32.01
CA LYS A 128 14.71 -26.19 32.03
C LYS A 128 15.20 -26.93 33.28
N THR A 129 16.44 -26.67 33.70
CA THR A 129 17.04 -27.31 34.87
C THR A 129 16.38 -26.87 36.17
N VAL A 130 16.09 -25.57 36.29
CA VAL A 130 15.38 -25.01 37.45
C VAL A 130 13.93 -25.52 37.49
N ALA A 131 13.24 -25.56 36.35
CA ALA A 131 11.89 -26.10 36.24
C ALA A 131 11.84 -27.59 36.62
N ASP A 132 12.78 -28.42 36.15
CA ASP A 132 12.80 -29.85 36.49
C ASP A 132 13.03 -30.10 37.99
N LYS A 133 13.89 -29.29 38.63
CA LYS A 133 14.11 -29.38 40.07
C LYS A 133 12.89 -28.91 40.86
N LEU A 134 12.40 -27.71 40.58
CA LEU A 134 11.32 -27.07 41.32
C LEU A 134 9.98 -27.79 41.13
N LEU A 135 9.68 -28.33 39.94
CA LEU A 135 8.44 -29.11 39.73
C LEU A 135 8.44 -30.42 40.53
N LYS A 136 9.60 -31.08 40.67
CA LYS A 136 9.73 -32.26 41.55
C LYS A 136 9.58 -31.87 43.02
N GLU A 137 10.13 -30.73 43.43
CA GLU A 137 9.97 -30.20 44.79
C GLU A 137 8.50 -29.83 45.08
N MET A 138 7.80 -29.19 44.14
CA MET A 138 6.39 -28.86 44.26
C MET A 138 5.50 -30.11 44.32
N GLU A 139 5.88 -31.19 43.63
CA GLU A 139 5.18 -32.47 43.70
C GLU A 139 5.40 -33.15 45.06
N GLN A 140 6.63 -33.16 45.56
CA GLN A 140 6.95 -33.67 46.91
C GLN A 140 6.22 -32.88 48.01
N ASN A 141 6.08 -31.57 47.83
CA ASN A 141 5.35 -30.69 48.75
C ASN A 141 3.81 -30.79 48.57
N GLY A 142 3.31 -31.62 47.66
CA GLY A 142 1.89 -31.81 47.41
C GLY A 142 1.18 -30.61 46.78
N GLN A 143 1.92 -29.65 46.22
CA GLN A 143 1.37 -28.45 45.58
C GLN A 143 0.93 -28.69 44.13
N ILE A 144 1.48 -29.73 43.49
CA ILE A 144 1.11 -30.20 42.15
C ILE A 144 1.12 -31.73 42.13
N VAL A 145 0.50 -32.34 41.13
CA VAL A 145 0.57 -33.78 40.92
C VAL A 145 1.57 -34.06 39.80
N GLY A 146 2.48 -35.02 40.02
CA GLY A 146 3.43 -35.45 39.01
C GLY A 146 3.46 -36.97 38.88
N LYS A 147 3.73 -37.46 37.67
CA LYS A 147 3.91 -38.89 37.41
C LYS A 147 5.03 -39.11 36.40
N ALA A 148 5.91 -40.05 36.70
CA ALA A 148 6.89 -40.55 35.74
C ALA A 148 6.22 -41.54 34.77
N THR A 149 6.51 -41.40 33.48
CA THR A 149 5.98 -42.29 32.42
C THR A 149 6.42 -43.75 32.59
N LYS A 150 7.57 -44.02 33.21
CA LYS A 150 8.09 -45.38 33.46
C LYS A 150 8.40 -45.56 34.95
N LYS A 151 8.08 -46.74 35.48
CA LYS A 151 8.18 -47.09 36.91
C LYS A 151 9.63 -47.36 37.38
N ASP A 152 10.51 -47.83 36.47
CA ASP A 152 11.83 -48.38 36.83
C ASP A 152 13.03 -47.47 36.47
N GLY A 153 12.83 -46.15 36.51
CA GLY A 153 13.89 -45.17 36.28
C GLY A 153 14.12 -44.84 34.79
N GLY A 154 14.24 -43.54 34.48
CA GLY A 154 14.50 -43.05 33.11
C GLY A 154 13.26 -42.61 32.30
N GLY A 155 12.07 -42.58 32.90
CA GLY A 155 10.86 -42.02 32.28
C GLY A 155 10.81 -40.49 32.34
N GLN A 156 10.18 -39.86 31.35
CA GLN A 156 9.85 -38.43 31.38
C GLN A 156 8.82 -38.16 32.48
N TRP A 157 9.00 -37.06 33.21
CA TRP A 157 8.05 -36.59 34.22
C TRP A 157 7.00 -35.69 33.57
N VAL A 158 5.75 -35.91 33.97
CA VAL A 158 4.59 -35.11 33.58
C VAL A 158 3.94 -34.58 34.85
N PHE A 159 3.72 -33.26 34.88
CA PHE A 159 3.17 -32.52 36.01
C PHE A 159 1.87 -31.82 35.59
N TRP A 160 0.90 -31.75 36.51
CA TRP A 160 -0.35 -31.02 36.34
C TRP A 160 -0.81 -30.41 37.67
N GLY A 161 -1.64 -29.37 37.60
CA GLY A 161 -2.21 -28.73 38.80
C GLY A 161 -3.15 -29.67 39.55
N LEU A 162 -3.32 -29.45 40.86
CA LEU A 162 -4.33 -30.16 41.64
C LEU A 162 -5.72 -29.91 41.05
N GLN A 163 -6.43 -31.00 40.79
CA GLN A 163 -7.84 -30.94 40.40
C GLN A 163 -8.69 -30.95 41.66
N ALA A 164 -9.57 -29.95 41.80
CA ALA A 164 -10.58 -29.98 42.85
C ALA A 164 -11.48 -31.20 42.64
N SER A 165 -11.73 -31.96 43.71
CA SER A 165 -12.67 -33.09 43.71
C SER A 165 -14.13 -32.65 43.86
N ASP A 166 -14.41 -31.36 43.63
CA ASP A 166 -15.76 -30.80 43.72
C ASP A 166 -16.58 -31.34 42.56
N THR A 167 -17.20 -32.50 42.79
CA THR A 167 -18.18 -33.08 41.88
C THR A 167 -19.47 -32.29 42.04
N LEU A 168 -19.76 -31.42 41.06
CA LEU A 168 -21.06 -30.75 40.98
C LEU A 168 -22.17 -31.79 40.79
N SER A 169 -23.36 -31.51 41.32
CA SER A 169 -24.53 -32.34 41.07
C SER A 169 -24.93 -32.28 39.58
N PRO A 170 -25.61 -33.31 39.05
CA PRO A 170 -26.12 -33.30 37.68
C PRO A 170 -27.02 -32.09 37.39
N GLU A 171 -27.78 -31.62 38.38
CA GLU A 171 -28.66 -30.46 38.28
C GLU A 171 -27.87 -29.15 38.13
N GLN A 172 -26.78 -29.00 38.90
CA GLN A 172 -25.90 -27.83 38.79
C GLN A 172 -25.20 -27.79 37.43
N LEU A 173 -24.76 -28.95 36.92
CA LEU A 173 -24.18 -29.07 35.57
C LEU A 173 -25.18 -28.66 34.49
N ALA A 174 -26.42 -29.17 34.56
CA ALA A 174 -27.47 -28.81 33.62
C ALA A 174 -27.77 -27.30 33.63
N SER A 175 -27.84 -26.68 34.82
CA SER A 175 -28.03 -25.23 34.95
C SER A 175 -26.87 -24.43 34.33
N MET A 176 -25.62 -24.88 34.52
CA MET A 176 -24.47 -24.24 33.88
C MET A 176 -24.49 -24.38 32.36
N ASP A 177 -24.91 -25.54 31.84
CA ASP A 177 -25.05 -25.76 30.40
C ASP A 177 -26.14 -24.86 29.79
N GLU A 178 -27.26 -24.66 30.48
CA GLU A 178 -28.29 -23.68 30.08
C GLU A 178 -27.75 -22.26 30.04
N GLN A 179 -26.97 -21.85 31.05
CA GLN A 179 -26.31 -20.55 31.07
C GLN A 179 -25.30 -20.41 29.93
N ILE A 180 -24.48 -21.43 29.68
CA ILE A 180 -23.52 -21.45 28.57
C ILE A 180 -24.25 -21.30 27.23
N ASN A 181 -25.36 -22.01 27.05
CA ASN A 181 -26.15 -21.94 25.82
C ASN A 181 -26.82 -20.57 25.66
N THR A 182 -27.35 -20.00 26.73
CA THR A 182 -27.95 -18.65 26.73
C THR A 182 -26.90 -17.60 26.36
N LEU A 183 -25.72 -17.65 26.98
CA LEU A 183 -24.62 -16.74 26.69
C LEU A 183 -24.12 -16.92 25.24
N LYS A 184 -23.92 -18.16 24.78
CA LYS A 184 -23.54 -18.46 23.40
C LYS A 184 -24.56 -17.93 22.39
N SER A 185 -25.84 -18.00 22.71
CA SER A 185 -26.94 -17.47 21.89
C SER A 185 -26.94 -15.94 21.83
N SER A 186 -26.52 -15.27 22.92
CA SER A 186 -26.45 -13.81 23.01
C SER A 186 -25.22 -13.19 22.31
N ILE A 187 -24.12 -13.93 22.20
CA ILE A 187 -22.87 -13.42 21.60
C ILE A 187 -23.07 -12.91 20.16
N PRO A 188 -23.74 -13.63 19.24
CA PRO A 188 -23.97 -13.16 17.87
C PRO A 188 -24.77 -11.85 17.80
N SER A 189 -25.81 -11.70 18.63
CA SER A 189 -26.63 -10.49 18.63
C SER A 189 -25.85 -9.29 19.17
N LEU A 190 -25.09 -9.46 20.25
CA LEU A 190 -24.21 -8.43 20.80
C LEU A 190 -23.09 -8.05 19.82
N LYS A 191 -22.46 -9.01 19.12
CA LYS A 191 -21.48 -8.71 18.07
C LYS A 191 -22.09 -7.92 16.91
N THR A 192 -23.32 -8.25 16.52
CA THR A 192 -24.02 -7.55 15.44
C THR A 192 -24.36 -6.12 15.84
N THR A 193 -24.86 -5.90 17.06
CA THR A 193 -25.14 -4.56 17.58
C THR A 193 -23.86 -3.74 17.72
N GLN A 194 -22.77 -4.32 18.22
CA GLN A 194 -21.47 -3.67 18.30
C GLN A 194 -20.96 -3.24 16.91
N ARG A 195 -21.06 -4.12 15.90
CA ARG A 195 -20.70 -3.78 14.52
C ARG A 195 -21.55 -2.62 13.98
N ASN A 196 -22.87 -2.67 14.19
CA ASN A 196 -23.79 -1.63 13.73
C ASN A 196 -23.53 -0.28 14.40
N LEU A 197 -23.29 -0.26 15.71
CA LEU A 197 -22.96 0.97 16.45
C LEU A 197 -21.62 1.54 16.00
N THR A 198 -20.62 0.68 15.75
CA THR A 198 -19.31 1.10 15.23
C THR A 198 -19.46 1.74 13.84
N LEU A 199 -20.28 1.17 12.95
CA LEU A 199 -20.56 1.75 11.63
C LEU A 199 -21.25 3.11 11.74
N LYS A 200 -22.25 3.23 12.62
CA LYS A 200 -22.95 4.52 12.87
C LYS A 200 -21.98 5.58 13.40
N LEU A 201 -21.12 5.20 14.35
CA LEU A 201 -20.11 6.09 14.93
C LEU A 201 -19.12 6.56 13.87
N ASN A 202 -18.57 5.64 13.07
CA ASN A 202 -17.64 6.01 11.99
C ASN A 202 -18.30 6.90 10.93
N THR A 203 -19.57 6.65 10.62
CA THR A 203 -20.34 7.51 9.69
C THR A 203 -20.50 8.92 10.27
N LEU A 204 -20.82 9.04 11.57
CA LEU A 204 -21.00 10.33 12.23
C LEU A 204 -19.66 11.10 12.34
N LEU A 205 -18.57 10.40 12.65
CA LEU A 205 -17.23 10.99 12.70
C LEU A 205 -16.67 11.36 11.32
N SER A 206 -17.17 10.75 10.24
CA SER A 206 -16.76 11.11 8.88
C SER A 206 -17.27 12.50 8.47
N ALA A 207 -18.32 13.00 9.12
CA ALA A 207 -18.81 14.35 8.91
C ALA A 207 -18.06 15.35 9.81
N PRO A 208 -17.64 16.51 9.29
CA PRO A 208 -17.10 17.58 10.11
C PRO A 208 -18.15 18.04 11.14
N THR A 209 -17.69 18.48 12.30
CA THR A 209 -18.57 19.05 13.33
C THR A 209 -19.24 20.33 12.81
N THR A 210 -20.41 20.66 13.35
CA THR A 210 -21.14 21.89 12.96
C THR A 210 -20.28 23.14 13.11
N ALA A 211 -19.47 23.23 14.17
CA ALA A 211 -18.52 24.33 14.36
C ALA A 211 -17.47 24.38 13.24
N ALA A 212 -16.87 23.24 12.88
CA ALA A 212 -15.91 23.16 11.78
C ALA A 212 -16.55 23.51 10.43
N LEU A 213 -17.80 23.11 10.19
CA LEU A 213 -18.56 23.50 9.01
C LEU A 213 -18.75 25.01 8.91
N HIS A 214 -19.10 25.69 10.01
CA HIS A 214 -19.22 27.15 10.01
C HIS A 214 -17.90 27.83 9.66
N THR A 215 -16.78 27.37 10.23
CA THR A 215 -15.46 27.93 9.90
C THR A 215 -15.09 27.68 8.42
N LEU A 216 -15.39 26.50 7.90
CA LEU A 216 -15.11 26.14 6.51
C LEU A 216 -15.95 26.97 5.54
N ILE A 217 -17.25 27.13 5.83
CA ILE A 217 -18.15 27.97 5.03
C ILE A 217 -17.65 29.41 5.00
N SER A 218 -17.29 29.98 6.15
CA SER A 218 -16.77 31.35 6.23
C SER A 218 -15.49 31.51 5.41
N SER A 219 -14.56 30.54 5.50
CA SER A 219 -13.32 30.54 4.71
C SER A 219 -13.60 30.47 3.20
N ILE A 220 -14.45 29.53 2.77
CA ILE A 220 -14.81 29.37 1.35
C ILE A 220 -15.50 30.63 0.82
N GLN A 221 -16.39 31.24 1.61
CA GLN A 221 -17.05 32.49 1.23
C GLN A 221 -16.04 33.63 1.07
N GLN A 222 -15.07 33.75 1.98
CA GLN A 222 -14.01 34.76 1.86
C GLN A 222 -13.14 34.51 0.62
N GLU A 223 -12.71 33.27 0.38
CA GLU A 223 -11.95 32.92 -0.82
C GLU A 223 -12.72 33.21 -2.11
N ASN A 224 -14.02 32.91 -2.13
CA ASN A 224 -14.87 33.19 -3.28
C ASN A 224 -14.99 34.69 -3.53
N LYS A 225 -15.11 35.51 -2.48
CA LYS A 225 -15.09 36.97 -2.61
C LYS A 225 -13.78 37.45 -3.22
N LEU A 226 -12.63 37.01 -2.69
CA LEU A 226 -11.31 37.38 -3.22
C LEU A 226 -11.10 36.92 -4.66
N LYS A 227 -11.53 35.70 -5.01
CA LYS A 227 -11.45 35.19 -6.39
C LYS A 227 -12.37 35.98 -7.32
N ALA A 228 -13.56 36.37 -6.86
CA ALA A 228 -14.49 37.19 -7.62
C ALA A 228 -13.94 38.60 -7.87
N GLU A 229 -13.31 39.22 -6.87
CA GLU A 229 -12.64 40.53 -7.00
C GLU A 229 -11.50 40.47 -8.01
N LYS A 230 -10.61 39.48 -7.92
CA LYS A 230 -9.54 39.27 -8.91
C LYS A 230 -10.09 39.06 -10.31
N LEU A 231 -11.15 38.27 -10.44
CA LEU A 231 -11.80 38.04 -11.72
C LEU A 231 -12.44 39.33 -12.27
N ARG A 232 -13.00 40.16 -11.39
CA ARG A 232 -13.55 41.47 -11.75
C ARG A 232 -12.45 42.39 -12.29
N GLU A 233 -11.29 42.46 -11.64
CA GLU A 233 -10.14 43.24 -12.14
C GLU A 233 -9.69 42.80 -13.54
N PHE A 234 -9.68 41.50 -13.83
CA PHE A 234 -9.34 41.02 -15.18
C PHE A 234 -10.43 41.29 -16.23
N LYS A 235 -11.69 41.42 -15.81
CA LYS A 235 -12.82 41.72 -16.71
C LYS A 235 -12.99 43.21 -16.97
N GLU A 236 -12.80 44.04 -15.95
CA GLU A 236 -12.98 45.50 -16.00
C GLU A 236 -11.67 46.23 -16.36
N GLY A 237 -10.52 45.64 -16.06
CA GLY A 237 -9.23 46.18 -16.45
C GLY A 237 -9.02 46.15 -17.97
N ALA A 238 -8.19 47.08 -18.46
CA ALA A 238 -7.82 47.18 -19.88
C ALA A 238 -7.01 45.98 -20.43
N VAL A 239 -6.79 44.94 -19.62
CA VAL A 239 -6.05 43.72 -20.00
C VAL A 239 -7.00 42.83 -20.80
N LYS A 240 -6.85 42.82 -22.13
CA LYS A 240 -7.57 41.90 -23.01
C LYS A 240 -7.28 40.45 -22.59
N MET A 241 -8.30 39.75 -22.10
CA MET A 241 -8.21 38.32 -21.81
C MET A 241 -8.05 37.56 -23.13
N VAL A 242 -6.84 37.07 -23.40
CA VAL A 242 -6.59 36.25 -24.59
C VAL A 242 -6.91 34.80 -24.25
N THR A 243 -7.75 34.17 -25.06
CA THR A 243 -8.06 32.76 -24.90
C THR A 243 -6.88 31.88 -25.33
N LYS A 244 -6.80 30.68 -24.77
CA LYS A 244 -5.77 29.69 -25.16
C LYS A 244 -5.85 29.36 -26.66
N GLU A 245 -7.03 29.42 -27.25
CA GLU A 245 -7.25 29.16 -28.67
C GLU A 245 -6.68 30.27 -29.55
N GLU A 246 -6.88 31.54 -29.19
CA GLU A 246 -6.28 32.68 -29.87
C GLU A 246 -4.75 32.64 -29.79
N VAL A 247 -4.18 32.36 -28.62
CA VAL A 247 -2.71 32.18 -28.47
C VAL A 247 -2.21 31.06 -29.36
N SER A 248 -2.93 29.92 -29.41
CA SER A 248 -2.57 28.78 -30.26
C SER A 248 -2.66 29.13 -31.75
N LYS A 249 -3.69 29.86 -32.16
CA LYS A 249 -3.88 30.32 -33.54
C LYS A 249 -2.74 31.25 -33.97
N VAL A 250 -2.48 32.31 -33.20
CA VAL A 250 -1.37 33.23 -33.47
C VAL A 250 -0.03 32.48 -33.46
N GLY A 251 0.16 31.54 -32.53
CA GLY A 251 1.36 30.70 -32.48
C GLY A 251 1.55 29.83 -33.73
N ARG A 252 0.47 29.33 -34.34
CA ARG A 252 0.53 28.63 -35.64
C ARG A 252 0.85 29.58 -36.78
N GLU A 253 0.18 30.72 -36.84
CA GLU A 253 0.40 31.74 -37.87
C GLU A 253 1.85 32.24 -37.87
N VAL A 254 2.40 32.56 -36.70
CA VAL A 254 3.81 32.97 -36.55
C VAL A 254 4.76 31.91 -37.08
N LYS A 255 4.51 30.62 -36.79
CA LYS A 255 5.32 29.51 -37.32
C LYS A 255 5.20 29.39 -38.83
N GLU A 256 3.99 29.49 -39.38
CA GLU A 256 3.75 29.42 -40.82
C GLU A 256 4.46 30.57 -41.56
N TRP A 257 4.35 31.79 -41.05
CA TRP A 257 5.04 32.96 -41.62
C TRP A 257 6.55 32.86 -41.50
N ALA A 258 7.07 32.33 -40.39
CA ALA A 258 8.52 32.08 -40.24
C ALA A 258 9.04 31.08 -41.29
N VAL A 259 8.31 29.99 -41.52
CA VAL A 259 8.67 29.00 -42.56
C VAL A 259 8.59 29.61 -43.96
N LYS A 260 7.53 30.37 -44.26
CA LYS A 260 7.39 31.05 -45.56
C LYS A 260 8.52 32.06 -45.79
N ARG A 261 8.88 32.84 -44.77
CA ARG A 261 9.99 33.79 -44.86
C ARG A 261 11.31 33.07 -45.11
N LYS A 262 11.62 32.00 -44.36
CA LYS A 262 12.83 31.21 -44.59
C LYS A 262 12.92 30.72 -46.03
N LYS A 263 11.86 30.10 -46.55
CA LYS A 263 11.82 29.62 -47.94
C LYS A 263 12.01 30.73 -48.97
N ARG A 264 11.36 31.88 -48.78
CA ARG A 264 11.51 33.04 -49.66
C ARG A 264 12.94 33.59 -49.63
N MET A 265 13.54 33.62 -48.46
CA MET A 265 14.89 34.14 -48.28
C MET A 265 15.95 33.17 -48.80
N ASP A 266 15.76 31.86 -48.64
CA ASP A 266 16.60 30.83 -49.26
C ASP A 266 16.52 30.92 -50.81
N ALA A 267 15.33 31.11 -51.37
CA ALA A 267 15.14 31.30 -52.81
C ALA A 267 15.79 32.61 -53.32
N PHE A 268 15.63 33.71 -52.57
CA PHE A 268 16.26 34.99 -52.88
C PHE A 268 17.79 34.87 -52.89
N LYS A 269 18.39 34.27 -51.84
CA LYS A 269 19.84 34.03 -51.77
C LYS A 269 20.34 33.13 -52.89
N GLY A 270 19.54 32.15 -53.31
CA GLY A 270 19.86 31.32 -54.48
C GLY A 270 19.93 32.12 -55.78
N LEU A 271 18.95 33.02 -56.00
CA LEU A 271 18.94 33.90 -57.17
C LEU A 271 20.08 34.94 -57.12
N GLU A 272 20.30 35.55 -55.96
CA GLU A 272 21.40 36.46 -55.69
C GLU A 272 22.75 35.80 -56.01
N ALA A 273 22.99 34.57 -55.53
CA ALA A 273 24.22 33.83 -55.79
C ALA A 273 24.41 33.52 -57.29
N MET A 274 23.34 33.26 -58.04
CA MET A 274 23.41 33.06 -59.49
C MET A 274 23.73 34.36 -60.23
N LEU A 275 23.13 35.47 -59.82
CA LEU A 275 23.30 36.76 -60.49
C LEU A 275 24.66 37.42 -60.16
N MET A 276 25.21 37.12 -58.98
CA MET A 276 26.58 37.45 -58.57
C MET A 276 27.67 36.71 -59.36
N GLN A 277 27.33 35.68 -60.16
CA GLN A 277 28.27 35.11 -61.14
C GLN A 277 28.42 35.99 -62.39
N GLY A 278 27.60 37.02 -62.52
CA GLY A 278 27.71 38.06 -63.54
C GLY A 278 28.73 39.15 -63.19
N PRO A 279 28.74 40.26 -63.94
CA PRO A 279 29.77 41.30 -63.82
C PRO A 279 29.54 42.33 -62.70
N TRP A 280 28.50 42.17 -61.86
CA TRP A 280 28.12 43.15 -60.83
C TRP A 280 28.52 42.70 -59.43
N SER A 281 28.92 43.65 -58.58
CA SER A 281 29.09 43.43 -57.14
C SER A 281 27.74 43.34 -56.41
N LYS A 282 27.72 42.83 -55.17
CA LYS A 282 26.48 42.60 -54.41
C LYS A 282 25.73 43.89 -54.16
N GLU A 283 26.46 44.92 -53.76
CA GLU A 283 25.93 46.23 -53.40
C GLU A 283 25.34 46.93 -54.62
N GLU A 284 26.04 46.92 -55.75
CA GLU A 284 25.55 47.48 -57.03
C GLU A 284 24.32 46.72 -57.56
N LEU A 285 24.28 45.40 -57.35
CA LEU A 285 23.15 44.57 -57.75
C LEU A 285 21.91 44.89 -56.92
N TRP A 286 22.06 45.00 -55.60
CA TRP A 286 20.95 45.32 -54.69
C TRP A 286 20.44 46.74 -54.92
N GLU A 287 21.32 47.71 -55.15
CA GLU A 287 20.95 49.09 -55.47
C GLU A 287 20.16 49.17 -56.78
N LYS A 288 20.63 48.51 -57.85
CA LYS A 288 19.92 48.48 -59.15
C LYS A 288 18.60 47.73 -59.10
N ALA A 289 18.50 46.67 -58.29
CA ALA A 289 17.28 45.88 -58.13
C ALA A 289 16.31 46.46 -57.08
N GLY A 290 16.72 47.50 -56.33
CA GLY A 290 15.93 48.10 -55.26
C GLY A 290 15.69 47.16 -54.08
N VAL A 291 16.68 46.34 -53.73
CA VAL A 291 16.58 45.35 -52.64
C VAL A 291 17.20 45.91 -51.35
N GLU A 292 16.45 45.82 -50.26
CA GLU A 292 16.88 46.22 -48.92
C GLU A 292 17.23 45.01 -48.04
N GLU A 293 18.02 45.26 -46.99
CA GLU A 293 18.40 44.23 -46.02
C GLU A 293 17.21 43.81 -45.13
N ASP A 294 17.19 42.53 -44.73
CA ASP A 294 16.11 41.95 -43.95
C ASP A 294 16.10 42.53 -42.52
N CYS A 295 15.03 43.24 -42.18
CA CYS A 295 14.89 43.95 -40.91
C CYS A 295 14.47 43.06 -39.72
N TYR A 296 14.27 41.76 -39.93
CA TYR A 296 13.84 40.88 -38.85
C TYR A 296 15.00 40.41 -37.96
N VAL A 297 14.80 40.60 -36.66
CA VAL A 297 15.64 40.05 -35.60
C VAL A 297 14.95 38.84 -34.95
N PRO A 298 15.58 37.66 -34.94
CA PRO A 298 15.02 36.47 -34.31
C PRO A 298 14.82 36.67 -32.80
N PRO A 299 13.79 36.04 -32.20
CA PRO A 299 13.53 36.17 -30.77
C PRO A 299 14.70 35.80 -29.85
N SER A 300 15.59 34.91 -30.29
CA SER A 300 16.82 34.54 -29.58
C SER A 300 17.83 35.67 -29.45
N GLU A 301 17.87 36.60 -30.40
CA GLU A 301 18.77 37.76 -30.40
C GLU A 301 18.11 38.99 -29.77
N ARG A 302 16.77 39.01 -29.69
CA ARG A 302 16.01 40.11 -29.11
C ARG A 302 16.19 40.24 -27.58
N GLN A 303 16.57 39.16 -26.89
CA GLN A 303 16.86 39.17 -25.44
C GLN A 303 18.16 39.92 -25.08
N LEU A 304 19.02 40.20 -26.05
CA LEU A 304 20.27 40.96 -25.83
C LEU A 304 20.09 42.48 -25.96
N LEU A 305 18.91 42.95 -26.40
CA LEU A 305 18.62 44.38 -26.63
C LEU A 305 17.60 44.98 -25.64
N THR A 306 17.08 44.22 -24.69
CA THR A 306 16.17 44.77 -23.67
C THR A 306 16.97 45.17 -22.42
N PRO A 307 16.90 46.43 -21.95
CA PRO A 307 17.44 46.79 -20.64
C PRO A 307 16.76 45.93 -19.58
N LYS A 308 17.56 45.26 -18.73
CA LYS A 308 17.07 44.62 -17.53
C LYS A 308 16.51 45.72 -16.63
N TYR A 309 15.19 45.80 -16.50
CA TYR A 309 14.52 46.50 -15.41
C TYR A 309 14.24 45.50 -14.29
#